data_AF-A0A958A781-F1
#
_entry.id   AF-A0A958A781-F1
#
_cell.length_a   1.000
_cell.length_b   1.000
_cell.length_c   1.000
_cell.angle_alpha   90.00
_cell.angle_beta   90.00
_cell.angle_gamma   90.00
#
_symmetry.space_group_name_H-M   'P 1'
#
loop_
_entity.id
_entity.type
_entity.pdbx_description
1 polymer ?
#
loop_
_entity_poly.entity_id
_entity_poly.type
_entity_poly.pdbx_seq_one_letter_code
_entity_poly.pdbx_strand_id
1 'polypeptide(L)'
;GGFKAIGFGKTNPKMYGELVSDHPIDLVRWQVANDYMGRIGLINSGGASGAHDFADAVYTAVVNKRGGGMGLISGRKAFQRPMAEGAKLLNLIQDVYLDATITVA
;
A
#
# COMPACT_ATOMS: atom_id res chain seq x y z
N GLY A 1 -2.38 -8.68 -15.17
CA GLY A 1 -3.05 -8.86 -13.87
C GLY A 1 -3.31 -10.33 -13.61
N GLY A 2 -3.30 -10.75 -12.33
CA GLY A 2 -3.32 -12.15 -11.93
C GLY A 2 -4.53 -12.95 -12.44
N PHE A 3 -5.73 -12.36 -12.45
CA PHE A 3 -6.96 -13.07 -12.83
C PHE A 3 -6.97 -13.51 -14.30
N LYS A 4 -6.50 -12.64 -15.21
CA LYS A 4 -6.34 -13.00 -16.64
C LYS A 4 -5.30 -14.11 -16.83
N ALA A 5 -4.18 -14.05 -16.08
CA ALA A 5 -3.07 -15.00 -16.24
C ALA A 5 -3.44 -16.43 -15.83
N ILE A 6 -4.33 -16.58 -14.84
CA ILE A 6 -4.78 -17.89 -14.34
C ILE A 6 -6.19 -18.28 -14.80
N GLY A 7 -6.85 -17.46 -15.63
CA GLY A 7 -8.21 -17.71 -16.13
C GLY A 7 -9.29 -17.71 -15.04
N PHE A 8 -9.13 -16.90 -13.98
CA PHE A 8 -10.04 -16.91 -12.82
C PHE A 8 -11.04 -15.74 -12.81
N GLY A 9 -12.29 -16.05 -12.47
CA GLY A 9 -13.36 -15.08 -12.28
C GLY A 9 -13.85 -14.40 -13.57
N LYS A 10 -14.75 -13.43 -13.43
CA LYS A 10 -15.21 -12.59 -14.55
C LYS A 10 -14.23 -11.43 -14.71
N THR A 11 -13.74 -11.21 -15.92
CA THR A 11 -12.85 -10.09 -16.23
C THR A 11 -13.38 -9.33 -17.44
N ASN A 12 -13.14 -8.02 -17.48
CA ASN A 12 -13.44 -7.17 -18.64
C ASN A 12 -12.10 -6.62 -19.18
N PRO A 13 -11.81 -6.72 -20.50
CA PRO A 13 -10.57 -6.19 -21.08
C PRO A 13 -10.31 -4.72 -20.73
N LYS A 14 -11.35 -3.89 -20.67
CA LYS A 14 -11.27 -2.46 -20.39
C LYS A 14 -10.70 -2.13 -19.01
N MET A 15 -10.84 -3.02 -18.03
CA MET A 15 -10.23 -2.85 -16.70
C MET A 15 -8.70 -2.78 -16.73
N TYR A 16 -8.07 -3.26 -17.79
CA TYR A 16 -6.61 -3.36 -17.90
C TYR A 16 -6.03 -2.42 -18.96
N GLY A 17 -6.74 -1.35 -19.30
CA GLY A 17 -6.25 -0.38 -20.30
C GLY A 17 -7.10 0.87 -20.50
N GLU A 18 -8.34 0.91 -20.01
CA GLU A 18 -9.24 2.07 -20.19
C GLU A 18 -9.80 2.58 -18.85
N LEU A 19 -10.25 1.69 -17.97
CA LEU A 19 -11.01 2.06 -16.77
C LEU A 19 -10.17 2.25 -15.51
N VAL A 20 -8.93 1.74 -15.50
CA VAL A 20 -8.02 1.82 -14.35
C VAL A 20 -6.65 2.27 -14.85
N SER A 21 -6.05 3.24 -14.16
CA SER A 21 -4.69 3.69 -14.43
C SER A 21 -3.66 2.77 -13.76
N ASP A 22 -2.44 2.75 -14.27
CA ASP A 22 -1.31 2.08 -13.61
C ASP A 22 -0.69 2.93 -12.49
N HIS A 23 -1.30 4.08 -12.15
CA HIS A 23 -0.76 4.96 -11.14
C HIS A 23 -1.03 4.40 -9.73
N PRO A 24 0.00 4.19 -8.90
CA PRO A 24 -0.12 3.43 -7.65
C PRO A 24 -1.09 4.07 -6.63
N ILE A 25 -1.17 5.41 -6.60
CA ILE A 25 -2.13 6.12 -5.72
C ILE A 25 -3.58 5.87 -6.16
N ASP A 26 -3.85 5.81 -7.47
CA ASP A 26 -5.19 5.56 -7.97
C ASP A 26 -5.63 4.13 -7.66
N LEU A 27 -4.70 3.18 -7.71
CA LEU A 27 -4.96 1.79 -7.31
C LEU A 27 -5.33 1.69 -5.82
N VAL A 28 -4.70 2.46 -4.94
CA VAL A 28 -5.09 2.52 -3.52
C VAL A 28 -6.48 3.15 -3.35
N ARG A 29 -6.82 4.18 -4.12
CA ARG A 29 -8.17 4.79 -4.08
C ARG A 29 -9.27 3.78 -4.43
N TRP A 30 -9.00 2.89 -5.39
CA TRP A 30 -9.92 1.78 -5.67
C TRP A 30 -10.08 0.83 -4.49
N GLN A 31 -9.04 0.59 -3.68
CA GLN A 31 -9.17 -0.17 -2.45
C GLN A 31 -10.02 0.58 -1.41
N VAL A 32 -9.75 1.86 -1.17
CA VAL A 32 -10.54 2.71 -0.26
C VAL A 32 -12.03 2.75 -0.68
N ALA A 33 -12.32 2.75 -1.98
CA ALA A 33 -13.68 2.68 -2.48
C ALA A 33 -14.42 1.40 -2.05
N ASN A 34 -13.70 0.26 -1.97
CA ASN A 34 -14.25 -0.99 -1.48
C ASN A 34 -14.53 -0.97 0.04
N ASP A 35 -13.91 -0.05 0.79
CA ASP A 35 -14.14 0.16 2.21
C ASP A 35 -15.31 1.13 2.48
N TYR A 36 -16.45 0.84 1.82
CA TYR A 36 -17.66 1.67 1.86
C TYR A 36 -17.40 3.13 1.48
N MET A 37 -16.66 3.35 0.39
CA MET A 37 -16.25 4.69 -0.04
C MET A 37 -15.44 5.44 1.04
N GLY A 38 -14.56 4.72 1.75
CA GLY A 38 -13.70 5.26 2.79
C GLY A 38 -14.37 5.50 4.15
N ARG A 39 -15.61 5.01 4.35
CA ARG A 39 -16.26 5.07 5.68
C ARG A 39 -15.61 4.14 6.68
N ILE A 40 -14.99 3.06 6.21
CA ILE A 40 -14.16 2.16 7.01
C ILE A 40 -12.71 2.39 6.62
N GLY A 41 -11.82 2.46 7.62
CA GLY A 41 -10.41 2.75 7.38
C GLY A 41 -9.68 1.60 6.69
N LEU A 42 -9.03 1.90 5.57
CA LEU A 42 -8.15 0.96 4.88
C LEU A 42 -6.81 0.83 5.60
N ILE A 43 -6.43 -0.40 5.95
CA ILE A 43 -5.07 -0.73 6.41
C ILE A 43 -4.47 -1.75 5.45
N ASN A 44 -3.39 -1.37 4.77
CA ASN A 44 -2.75 -2.19 3.74
C ASN A 44 -1.59 -3.03 4.27
N SER A 45 -1.17 -4.04 3.52
CA SER A 45 0.05 -4.80 3.83
C SER A 45 1.30 -4.05 3.36
N GLY A 46 2.35 -4.04 4.20
CA GLY A 46 3.68 -3.48 3.88
C GLY A 46 4.52 -4.31 2.91
N GLY A 47 3.96 -5.40 2.37
CA GLY A 47 4.58 -6.24 1.35
C GLY A 47 5.59 -7.27 1.88
N ALA A 48 6.25 -7.96 0.95
CA ALA A 48 7.29 -8.93 1.27
C ALA A 48 8.59 -8.25 1.73
N SER A 49 9.46 -9.01 2.40
CA SER A 49 10.82 -8.58 2.74
C SER A 49 11.77 -8.83 1.56
N GLY A 50 12.73 -7.93 1.36
CA GLY A 50 13.75 -7.99 0.31
C GLY A 50 14.96 -7.09 0.61
N ALA A 51 15.77 -6.81 -0.41
CA ALA A 51 17.03 -6.07 -0.24
C ALA A 51 16.83 -4.57 0.11
N HIS A 52 15.68 -3.98 -0.22
CA HIS A 52 15.43 -2.54 -0.12
C HIS A 52 14.29 -2.19 0.85
N ASP A 53 14.12 -3.01 1.89
CA ASP A 53 12.95 -2.96 2.77
C ASP A 53 12.63 -1.59 3.38
N PHE A 54 13.64 -0.82 3.78
CA PHE A 54 13.42 0.52 4.35
C PHE A 54 12.83 1.49 3.31
N ALA A 55 13.40 1.52 2.11
CA ALA A 55 12.91 2.38 1.03
C ALA A 55 11.52 1.93 0.56
N ASP A 56 11.32 0.63 0.41
CA ASP A 56 10.05 0.06 -0.01
C ASP A 56 8.94 0.31 1.01
N ALA A 57 9.27 0.24 2.31
CA ALA A 57 8.33 0.55 3.39
C ALA A 57 7.88 2.03 3.35
N VAL A 58 8.83 2.95 3.19
CA VAL A 58 8.54 4.39 3.06
C VAL A 58 7.72 4.66 1.81
N TYR A 59 8.13 4.16 0.65
CA TYR A 59 7.40 4.33 -0.60
C TYR A 59 5.96 3.81 -0.50
N THR A 60 5.79 2.59 0.05
CA THR A 60 4.46 2.00 0.26
C THR A 60 3.61 2.83 1.20
N ALA A 61 4.20 3.36 2.29
CA ALA A 61 3.50 4.22 3.24
C ALA A 61 3.04 5.52 2.58
N VAL A 62 3.90 6.14 1.77
CA VAL A 62 3.58 7.37 1.03
C VAL A 62 2.44 7.12 0.06
N VAL A 63 2.54 6.08 -0.78
CA VAL A 63 1.48 5.72 -1.73
C VAL A 63 0.16 5.45 -1.00
N ASN A 64 0.19 4.69 0.10
CA ASN A 64 -1.00 4.34 0.86
C ASN A 64 -1.66 5.59 1.47
N LYS A 65 -0.88 6.42 2.17
CA LYS A 65 -1.38 7.66 2.79
C LYS A 65 -1.97 8.59 1.74
N ARG A 66 -1.24 8.82 0.64
CA ARG A 66 -1.71 9.71 -0.44
C ARG A 66 -2.96 9.18 -1.14
N GLY A 67 -3.16 7.86 -1.16
CA GLY A 67 -4.37 7.22 -1.70
C GLY A 67 -5.56 7.19 -0.73
N GLY A 68 -5.40 7.67 0.51
CA GLY A 68 -6.46 7.70 1.53
C GLY A 68 -6.44 6.52 2.51
N GLY A 69 -5.42 5.65 2.46
CA GLY A 69 -5.23 4.60 3.45
C GLY A 69 -4.75 5.15 4.80
N MET A 70 -5.12 4.47 5.88
CA MET A 70 -4.93 4.96 7.27
C MET A 70 -3.77 4.28 8.02
N GLY A 71 -3.19 3.22 7.46
CA GLY A 71 -2.07 2.53 8.09
C GLY A 71 -1.52 1.40 7.25
N LEU A 72 -0.40 0.84 7.73
CA LEU A 72 0.23 -0.36 7.16
C LEU A 72 0.45 -1.44 8.21
N ILE A 73 0.25 -2.69 7.82
CA ILE A 73 0.63 -3.89 8.56
C ILE A 73 2.02 -4.32 8.09
N SER A 74 3.00 -4.30 8.99
CA SER A 74 4.38 -4.75 8.71
C SER A 74 4.72 -5.98 9.56
N GLY A 75 4.83 -7.14 8.89
CA GLY A 75 5.14 -8.42 9.52
C GLY A 75 6.62 -8.79 9.36
N ARG A 76 6.91 -9.74 8.47
CA ARG A 76 8.28 -10.22 8.19
C ARG A 76 9.30 -9.09 8.02
N LYS A 77 8.89 -8.05 7.29
CA LYS A 77 9.70 -6.86 7.06
C LYS A 77 10.14 -6.17 8.35
N ALA A 78 9.33 -6.12 9.41
CA ALA A 78 9.73 -5.52 10.70
C ALA A 78 10.37 -6.54 11.66
N PHE A 79 9.90 -7.79 11.67
CA PHE A 79 10.22 -8.75 12.75
C PHE A 79 11.28 -9.81 12.41
N GLN A 80 11.67 -9.96 11.14
CA GLN A 80 12.75 -10.89 10.72
C GLN A 80 14.09 -10.18 10.53
N ARG A 81 14.41 -9.24 11.43
CA ARG A 81 15.68 -8.49 11.44
C ARG A 81 16.05 -8.11 12.88
N PRO A 82 17.25 -7.57 13.15
CA PRO A 82 17.61 -7.10 14.48
C PRO A 82 16.58 -6.10 15.04
N MET A 83 16.29 -6.18 16.34
CA MET A 83 15.23 -5.38 16.99
C MET A 83 15.33 -3.88 16.68
N ALA A 84 16.55 -3.32 16.76
CA ALA A 84 16.79 -1.90 16.47
C ALA A 84 16.40 -1.52 15.03
N GLU A 85 16.67 -2.40 14.06
CA GLU A 85 16.29 -2.17 12.67
C GLU A 85 14.78 -2.32 12.46
N GLY A 86 14.16 -3.30 13.12
CA GLY A 86 12.71 -3.51 13.06
C GLY A 86 11.94 -2.30 13.61
N ALA A 87 12.36 -1.81 14.78
CA ALA A 87 11.83 -0.59 15.38
C ALA A 87 12.03 0.62 14.46
N LYS A 88 13.24 0.78 13.89
CA LYS A 88 13.52 1.85 12.92
C LYS A 88 12.59 1.79 11.71
N LEU A 89 12.33 0.60 11.17
CA LEU A 89 11.44 0.43 10.02
C LEU A 89 10.01 0.85 10.33
N LEU A 90 9.49 0.49 11.51
CA LEU A 90 8.16 0.91 11.95
C LEU A 90 8.10 2.42 12.17
N ASN A 91 9.14 3.02 12.76
CA ASN A 91 9.20 4.47 12.95
C ASN A 91 9.21 5.22 11.62
N LEU A 92 9.95 4.76 10.60
CA LEU A 92 9.93 5.38 9.27
C LEU A 92 8.52 5.39 8.63
N ILE A 93 7.74 4.33 8.84
CA ILE A 93 6.35 4.28 8.38
C ILE A 93 5.53 5.32 9.16
N GLN A 94 5.69 5.38 10.49
CA GLN A 94 4.98 6.35 11.33
C GLN A 94 5.32 7.80 10.96
N ASP A 95 6.59 8.10 10.68
CA ASP A 95 7.05 9.41 10.24
C ASP A 95 6.30 9.87 8.98
N VAL A 96 6.07 8.96 8.02
CA VAL A 96 5.27 9.26 6.82
C VAL A 96 3.84 9.64 7.19
N TYR A 97 3.20 8.96 8.15
CA TYR A 97 1.83 9.31 8.56
C TYR A 97 1.77 10.60 9.38
N LEU A 98 2.81 10.90 10.16
CA LEU A 98 2.93 12.14 10.94
C LEU A 98 3.32 13.35 10.08
N ASP A 99 3.97 13.16 8.93
CA ASP A 99 4.38 14.25 8.04
C ASP A 99 3.17 14.92 7.37
N ALA A 100 2.84 16.13 7.82
CA ALA A 100 1.72 16.91 7.31
C ALA A 100 1.88 17.35 5.84
N THR A 101 3.09 17.32 5.27
CA THR A 101 3.34 17.67 3.87
C THR A 101 2.89 16.56 2.92
N ILE A 102 2.77 15.33 3.40
CA ILE A 102 2.27 14.19 2.66
C ILE A 102 0.76 14.13 2.83
N THR A 103 0.04 14.89 1.99
CA THR A 103 -1.43 14.94 2.01
C THR A 103 -2.05 13.81 1.21
N VAL A 104 -3.34 13.55 1.46
CA VAL A 104 -4.17 12.85 0.48
C VAL A 104 -4.13 13.67 -0.82
N ALA A 105 -3.83 13.00 -1.93
CA ALA A 105 -3.72 13.62 -3.25
C ALA A 105 -5.08 13.76 -3.93
#